data_AF-A0A376EC24-F1
#
_entry.id   AF-A0A376EC24-F1
#
_cell.length_a   1.000
_cell.length_b   1.000
_cell.length_c   1.000
_cell.angle_alpha   90.00
_cell.angle_beta   90.00
_cell.angle_gamma   90.00
#
_symmetry.space_group_name_H-M   'P 1'
#
loop_
_entity.id
_entity.type
_entity.pdbx_description
1 polymer ?
#
loop_
_entity_poly.entity_id
_entity_poly.type
_entity_poly.pdbx_seq_one_letter_code
_entity_poly.pdbx_strand_id
1 'polypeptide(L)'
;MTTIFLKNSKKSKTLHPPFWIDMSKLFELFVFGKLRDKYSLEGEVQYHKKFNKQEPDFILNTNCGIKAVVDAKYKPRYSSGNPTMEDARQLAGYTRLNSVYKELGIENDDVISAYFIYPGNLNFTEKDQHTQEDFKVKEETEEISLFESSFRVSSSYKKMYLQEINLLVN
;
A
#
# COMPACT_ATOMS: atom_id res chain seq x y z
N MET A 1 9.09 -11.14 -2.09
CA MET A 1 8.36 -11.56 -3.30
C MET A 1 7.81 -12.94 -3.00
N THR A 2 6.49 -13.08 -2.82
CA THR A 2 5.86 -14.35 -2.42
C THR A 2 5.19 -14.94 -3.65
N THR A 3 5.75 -16.00 -4.21
CA THR A 3 5.23 -16.65 -5.41
C THR A 3 4.42 -17.87 -5.03
N ILE A 4 3.21 -18.01 -5.57
CA ILE A 4 2.32 -19.15 -5.29
C ILE A 4 2.36 -20.13 -6.47
N PHE A 5 2.56 -21.41 -6.17
CA PHE A 5 2.49 -22.52 -7.14
C PHE A 5 1.10 -23.16 -7.10
N LEU A 6 0.35 -23.07 -8.20
CA LEU A 6 -0.97 -23.70 -8.30
C LEU A 6 -0.84 -25.08 -8.97
N LYS A 7 -1.05 -26.15 -8.20
CA LYS A 7 -1.17 -27.53 -8.70
C LYS A 7 -2.65 -27.91 -8.80
N ASN A 8 -3.10 -28.23 -10.00
CA ASN A 8 -4.52 -28.52 -10.26
C ASN A 8 -4.95 -29.85 -9.61
N SER A 9 -5.83 -29.80 -8.60
CA SER A 9 -6.35 -30.97 -7.89
C SER A 9 -7.83 -31.19 -8.22
N LYS A 10 -8.06 -31.89 -9.35
CA LYS A 10 -9.29 -32.58 -9.80
C LYS A 10 -10.64 -31.81 -9.81
N LYS A 11 -11.01 -31.24 -10.97
CA LYS A 11 -12.30 -31.50 -11.70
C LYS A 11 -12.29 -30.89 -13.12
N SER A 12 -12.58 -31.74 -14.12
CA SER A 12 -12.40 -31.58 -15.58
C SER A 12 -10.94 -31.32 -16.02
N LYS A 13 -10.42 -32.15 -16.93
CA LYS A 13 -9.04 -32.02 -17.45
C LYS A 13 -8.99 -30.84 -18.42
N THR A 14 -8.86 -29.63 -17.93
CA THR A 14 -8.45 -28.48 -18.75
C THR A 14 -6.94 -28.57 -19.01
N LEU A 15 -6.55 -28.58 -20.29
CA LEU A 15 -5.14 -28.56 -20.74
C LEU A 15 -4.55 -27.16 -20.56
N HIS A 16 -4.25 -26.78 -19.32
CA HIS A 16 -3.49 -25.56 -19.06
C HIS A 16 -2.17 -25.95 -18.41
N PRO A 17 -1.02 -25.50 -18.96
CA PRO A 17 0.26 -25.72 -18.30
C PRO A 17 0.27 -24.98 -16.95
N PRO A 18 1.02 -25.50 -15.95
CA PRO A 18 1.22 -24.77 -14.71
C PRO A 18 1.88 -23.42 -14.99
N PHE A 19 1.47 -22.39 -14.25
CA PHE A 19 2.01 -21.04 -14.37
C PHE A 19 2.22 -20.42 -12.98
N TRP A 20 3.06 -19.39 -12.94
CA TRP A 20 3.49 -18.72 -11.71
C TRP A 20 2.83 -17.34 -11.69
N ILE A 21 2.17 -17.01 -10.59
CA ILE A 21 1.55 -15.68 -10.40
C ILE A 21 2.37 -14.91 -9.36
N ASP A 22 2.83 -13.72 -9.75
CA ASP A 22 3.38 -12.76 -8.81
C ASP A 22 2.25 -12.05 -8.06
N MET A 23 1.97 -12.53 -6.85
CA MET A 23 0.92 -11.98 -6.00
C MET A 23 1.21 -10.56 -5.53
N SER A 24 2.49 -10.19 -5.37
CA SER A 24 2.86 -8.84 -4.99
C SER A 24 2.50 -7.86 -6.10
N LYS A 25 2.89 -8.16 -7.34
CA LYS A 25 2.54 -7.32 -8.49
C LYS A 25 1.05 -7.30 -8.78
N LEU A 26 0.38 -8.44 -8.65
CA LEU A 26 -1.07 -8.53 -8.82
C LEU A 26 -1.81 -7.64 -7.81
N PHE A 27 -1.40 -7.68 -6.54
CA PHE A 27 -2.00 -6.85 -5.51
C PHE A 27 -1.74 -5.35 -5.72
N GLU A 28 -0.53 -4.99 -6.13
CA GLU A 28 -0.19 -3.62 -6.51
C GLU A 28 -1.11 -3.11 -7.63
N LEU A 29 -1.32 -3.90 -8.69
CA LEU A 29 -2.26 -3.56 -9.77
C LEU A 29 -3.72 -3.51 -9.30
N PHE A 30 -4.13 -4.37 -8.36
CA PHE A 30 -5.45 -4.31 -7.74
C PHE A 30 -5.66 -2.98 -6.99
N VAL A 31 -4.69 -2.59 -6.16
CA VAL A 31 -4.71 -1.31 -5.45
C VAL A 31 -4.75 -0.14 -6.43
N PHE A 32 -3.95 -0.20 -7.50
CA PHE A 32 -3.98 0.80 -8.56
C PHE A 32 -5.37 1.00 -9.15
N GLY A 33 -6.03 -0.11 -9.51
CA GLY A 33 -7.41 -0.08 -10.02
C GLY A 33 -8.36 0.59 -9.04
N LYS A 34 -8.29 0.21 -7.75
CA LYS A 34 -9.14 0.79 -6.69
C LYS A 34 -8.88 2.28 -6.46
N LEU A 35 -7.63 2.73 -6.55
CA LEU A 35 -7.30 4.15 -6.47
C LEU A 35 -7.84 4.92 -7.66
N ARG A 36 -7.76 4.37 -8.89
CA ARG A 36 -8.30 4.99 -10.11
C ARG A 36 -9.83 5.03 -10.14
N ASP A 37 -10.49 4.02 -9.59
CA ASP A 37 -11.94 4.01 -9.42
C ASP A 37 -12.41 5.15 -8.50
N LYS A 38 -11.63 5.46 -7.44
CA LYS A 38 -11.94 6.53 -6.48
C LYS A 38 -11.49 7.92 -6.96
N TYR A 39 -10.32 8.02 -7.58
CA TYR A 39 -9.70 9.25 -8.07
C TYR A 39 -9.52 9.15 -9.58
N SER A 40 -10.62 9.42 -10.30
CA SER A 40 -10.73 9.13 -11.73
C SER A 40 -10.11 10.21 -12.62
N LEU A 41 -9.81 11.41 -12.10
CA LEU A 41 -9.27 12.47 -12.93
C LEU A 41 -7.84 12.13 -13.36
N GLU A 42 -7.44 12.70 -14.49
CA GLU A 42 -6.10 12.48 -15.03
C GLU A 42 -5.04 13.07 -14.10
N GLY A 43 -3.98 12.31 -13.84
CA GLY A 43 -2.86 12.75 -13.01
C GLY A 43 -3.07 12.62 -11.49
N GLU A 44 -4.29 12.33 -11.00
CA GLU A 44 -4.54 12.18 -9.55
C GLU A 44 -3.85 10.97 -8.93
N VAL A 45 -3.70 9.89 -9.71
CA VAL A 45 -3.03 8.66 -9.31
C VAL A 45 -1.93 8.37 -10.32
N GLN A 46 -0.68 8.56 -9.91
CA GLN A 46 0.48 8.34 -10.75
C GLN A 46 1.17 7.05 -10.33
N TYR A 47 1.26 6.10 -11.26
CA TYR A 47 1.82 4.77 -11.03
C TYR A 47 3.29 4.71 -11.47
N HIS A 48 4.18 4.19 -10.60
CA HIS A 48 5.61 4.03 -10.88
C HIS A 48 6.27 5.30 -11.46
N LYS A 49 5.99 6.45 -10.83
CA LYS A 49 6.62 7.70 -11.25
C LYS A 49 8.07 7.74 -10.78
N LYS A 50 9.00 7.94 -11.71
CA LYS A 50 10.44 7.96 -11.41
C LYS A 50 10.89 9.29 -10.83
N PHE A 51 11.52 9.22 -9.67
CA PHE A 51 12.20 10.31 -9.00
C PHE A 51 13.69 9.99 -8.87
N ASN A 52 14.47 10.35 -9.87
CA ASN A 52 15.88 9.96 -10.00
C ASN A 52 16.08 8.44 -9.99
N LYS A 53 16.63 7.88 -8.90
CA LYS A 53 16.87 6.43 -8.70
C LYS A 53 15.78 5.76 -7.86
N GLN A 54 14.72 6.49 -7.51
CA GLN A 54 13.64 6.03 -6.64
C GLN A 54 12.33 5.99 -7.43
N GLU A 55 11.50 5.01 -7.13
CA GLU A 55 10.26 4.71 -7.85
C GLU A 55 9.25 4.18 -6.83
N PRO A 56 8.42 5.05 -6.22
CA PRO A 56 7.31 4.62 -5.37
C PRO A 56 6.20 3.98 -6.22
N ASP A 57 5.41 3.09 -5.60
CA ASP A 57 4.31 2.43 -6.30
C ASP A 57 3.28 3.44 -6.81
N PHE A 58 2.84 4.36 -5.93
CA PHE A 58 1.91 5.41 -6.30
C PHE A 58 2.23 6.77 -5.67
N ILE A 59 1.97 7.82 -6.45
CA ILE A 59 1.86 9.20 -5.98
C ILE A 59 0.42 9.66 -6.17
N LEU A 60 -0.17 10.19 -5.10
CA LEU A 60 -1.50 10.78 -5.11
C LEU A 60 -1.39 12.31 -5.08
N ASN A 61 -2.00 12.96 -6.05
CA ASN A 61 -2.19 14.42 -6.08
C ASN A 61 -3.63 14.72 -6.48
N THR A 62 -4.54 14.50 -5.55
CA THR A 62 -5.98 14.51 -5.82
C THR A 62 -6.55 15.92 -5.68
N ASN A 63 -7.61 16.22 -6.43
CA ASN A 63 -8.30 17.51 -6.36
C ASN A 63 -9.08 17.71 -5.04
N CYS A 64 -9.37 16.63 -4.31
CA CYS A 64 -9.93 16.72 -2.96
C CYS A 64 -8.88 17.06 -1.88
N GLY A 65 -7.64 17.37 -2.28
CA GLY A 65 -6.59 17.87 -1.38
C GLY A 65 -5.69 16.78 -0.79
N ILE A 66 -5.93 15.50 -1.12
CA ILE A 66 -5.04 14.41 -0.68
C ILE A 66 -3.78 14.43 -1.53
N LYS A 67 -2.65 14.65 -0.85
CA LYS A 67 -1.31 14.55 -1.44
C LYS A 67 -0.50 13.53 -0.66
N ALA A 68 -0.14 12.42 -1.29
CA ALA A 68 0.42 11.27 -0.59
C ALA A 68 1.35 10.39 -1.43
N VAL A 69 2.23 9.67 -0.74
CA VAL A 69 2.97 8.54 -1.29
C VAL A 69 2.35 7.26 -0.75
N VAL A 70 2.11 6.30 -1.64
CA VAL A 70 1.44 5.05 -1.29
C VAL A 70 2.27 3.87 -1.78
N ASP A 71 2.39 2.87 -0.93
CA ASP A 71 3.14 1.64 -1.16
C ASP A 71 2.23 0.43 -0.85
N ALA A 72 2.07 -0.45 -1.84
CA ALA A 72 1.19 -1.62 -1.73
C ALA A 72 2.01 -2.85 -1.35
N LYS A 73 1.65 -3.49 -0.24
CA LYS A 73 2.33 -4.71 0.24
C LYS A 73 1.34 -5.84 0.42
N TYR A 74 1.49 -6.88 -0.41
CA TYR A 74 0.83 -8.16 -0.17
C TYR A 74 1.55 -8.92 0.96
N LYS A 75 1.22 -8.58 2.22
CA LYS A 75 1.77 -9.20 3.43
C LYS A 75 0.64 -9.55 4.40
N PRO A 76 0.21 -10.84 4.47
CA PRO A 76 -0.88 -11.26 5.38
C PRO A 76 -0.63 -10.89 6.84
N ARG A 77 0.64 -10.95 7.28
CA ARG A 77 1.06 -10.58 8.63
C ARG A 77 0.74 -9.14 9.02
N TYR A 78 0.48 -8.26 8.06
CA TYR A 78 0.08 -6.89 8.38
C TYR A 78 -1.31 -6.83 9.00
N SER A 79 -2.17 -7.86 8.87
CA SER A 79 -3.48 -7.86 9.54
C SER A 79 -3.37 -7.79 11.07
N SER A 80 -2.43 -8.52 11.67
CA SER A 80 -2.22 -8.58 13.13
C SER A 80 -0.88 -8.00 13.60
N GLY A 81 0.00 -7.65 12.68
CA GLY A 81 1.32 -7.08 12.95
C GLY A 81 1.54 -5.77 12.22
N ASN A 82 2.79 -5.28 12.28
CA ASN A 82 3.17 -3.99 11.75
C ASN A 82 4.23 -4.10 10.64
N PRO A 83 4.36 -3.06 9.79
CA PRO A 83 5.47 -2.90 8.87
C PRO A 83 6.82 -3.06 9.57
N THR A 84 7.81 -3.57 8.83
CA THR A 84 9.17 -3.57 9.35
C THR A 84 9.71 -2.16 9.39
N MET A 85 10.69 -1.93 10.28
CA MET A 85 11.45 -0.67 10.31
C MET A 85 12.02 -0.30 8.94
N GLU A 86 12.47 -1.29 8.15
CA GLU A 86 13.05 -1.05 6.83
C GLU A 86 12.02 -0.59 5.81
N ASP A 87 10.84 -1.23 5.78
CA ASP A 87 9.73 -0.79 4.93
C ASP A 87 9.33 0.66 5.27
N ALA A 88 9.18 0.96 6.56
CA ALA A 88 8.82 2.30 7.04
C ALA A 88 9.87 3.35 6.69
N ARG A 89 11.16 3.04 6.87
CA ARG A 89 12.27 3.93 6.47
C ARG A 89 12.28 4.20 4.98
N GLN A 90 12.03 3.18 4.15
CA GLN A 90 11.95 3.32 2.70
C GLN A 90 10.81 4.26 2.30
N LEU A 91 9.59 4.02 2.80
CA LEU A 91 8.43 4.85 2.50
C LEU A 91 8.62 6.29 2.97
N ALA A 92 9.17 6.48 4.18
CA ALA A 92 9.53 7.80 4.69
C ALA A 92 10.66 8.47 3.89
N GLY A 93 11.51 7.69 3.23
CA GLY A 93 12.53 8.21 2.30
C GLY A 93 11.88 8.89 1.10
N TYR A 94 10.86 8.27 0.51
CA TYR A 94 10.12 8.83 -0.62
C TYR A 94 9.42 10.15 -0.27
N THR A 95 8.81 10.23 0.92
CA THR A 95 8.12 11.46 1.36
C THR A 95 9.06 12.63 1.62
N ARG A 96 10.37 12.42 1.70
CA ARG A 96 11.37 13.48 1.90
C ARG A 96 12.08 13.93 0.62
N LEU A 97 11.71 13.39 -0.54
CA LEU A 97 12.36 13.76 -1.80
C LEU A 97 11.86 15.11 -2.30
N ASN A 98 12.79 16.05 -2.53
CA ASN A 98 12.48 17.36 -3.13
C ASN A 98 11.71 17.25 -4.45
N SER A 99 11.93 16.19 -5.23
CA SER A 99 11.22 15.95 -6.48
C SER A 99 9.76 15.53 -6.25
N VAL A 100 9.46 14.83 -5.15
CA VAL A 100 8.08 14.49 -4.76
C VAL A 100 7.35 15.73 -4.24
N TYR A 101 8.02 16.59 -3.45
CA TYR A 101 7.46 17.89 -3.04
C TYR A 101 7.08 18.77 -4.23
N LYS A 102 7.97 18.88 -5.22
CA LYS A 102 7.71 19.62 -6.46
C LYS A 102 6.55 19.04 -7.25
N GLU A 103 6.50 17.72 -7.37
CA GLU A 103 5.42 17.02 -8.07
C GLU A 103 4.05 17.26 -7.42
N LEU A 104 4.01 17.25 -6.09
CA LEU A 104 2.79 17.49 -5.32
C LEU A 104 2.47 18.98 -5.14
N GLY A 105 3.37 19.89 -5.54
CA GLY A 105 3.24 21.33 -5.30
C GLY A 105 3.07 21.64 -3.80
N ILE A 106 3.90 21.04 -2.96
CA ILE A 106 3.88 21.20 -1.50
C ILE A 106 5.08 22.07 -1.08
N GLU A 107 4.88 22.94 -0.09
CA GLU A 107 5.95 23.75 0.50
C GLU A 107 6.84 22.91 1.43
N ASN A 108 8.12 23.27 1.59
CA ASN A 108 9.10 22.41 2.27
C ASN A 108 8.80 22.11 3.75
N ASP A 109 7.92 22.89 4.39
CA ASP A 109 7.59 22.74 5.81
C ASP A 109 6.48 21.71 6.07
N ASP A 110 5.73 21.33 5.03
CA ASP A 110 4.63 20.37 5.14
C ASP A 110 5.11 18.92 5.06
N VAL A 111 4.54 18.06 5.91
CA VAL A 111 4.80 16.61 5.85
C VAL A 111 3.84 15.98 4.84
N ILE A 112 4.40 15.23 3.88
CA ILE A 112 3.64 14.43 2.91
C ILE A 112 3.12 13.16 3.58
N SER A 113 1.84 12.84 3.38
CA SER A 113 1.23 11.63 3.92
C SER A 113 1.79 10.37 3.27
N ALA A 114 2.04 9.33 4.06
CA ALA A 114 2.55 8.03 3.64
C ALA A 114 1.55 6.93 3.98
N TYR A 115 1.19 6.08 3.02
CA TYR A 115 0.26 4.97 3.26
C TYR A 115 0.86 3.64 2.83
N PHE A 116 0.88 2.67 3.75
CA PHE A 116 0.94 1.26 3.41
C PHE A 116 -0.46 0.76 3.15
N ILE A 117 -0.71 0.20 1.98
CA ILE A 117 -1.95 -0.53 1.69
C ILE A 117 -1.65 -2.03 1.71
N TYR A 118 -2.46 -2.78 2.45
CA TYR A 118 -2.31 -4.23 2.56
C TYR A 118 -3.67 -4.93 2.45
N PRO A 119 -3.69 -6.17 1.94
CA PRO A 119 -4.93 -6.93 1.80
C PRO A 119 -5.48 -7.32 3.17
N GLY A 120 -6.75 -6.99 3.39
CA GLY A 120 -7.54 -7.41 4.53
C GLY A 120 -8.08 -8.83 4.39
N ASN A 121 -8.53 -9.39 5.52
CA ASN A 121 -9.26 -10.67 5.61
C ASN A 121 -8.54 -11.87 4.96
N LEU A 122 -7.21 -11.87 4.94
CA LEU A 122 -6.47 -13.03 4.47
C LEU A 122 -6.41 -14.10 5.57
N ASN A 123 -7.05 -15.25 5.34
CA ASN A 123 -7.05 -16.40 6.24
C ASN A 123 -5.68 -17.13 6.26
N PHE A 124 -4.62 -16.47 6.75
CA PHE A 124 -3.31 -17.10 6.96
C PHE A 124 -3.02 -17.26 8.46
N THR A 125 -2.63 -18.46 8.85
CA THR A 125 -2.44 -18.90 10.25
C THR A 125 -1.03 -18.62 10.81
N GLU A 126 -0.14 -17.98 10.06
CA GLU A 126 1.26 -17.82 10.47
C GLU A 126 1.49 -16.51 11.24
N LYS A 127 1.84 -16.64 12.52
CA LYS A 127 2.31 -15.55 13.39
C LYS A 127 3.84 -15.59 13.45
N ASP A 128 4.50 -14.64 12.83
CA ASP A 128 5.95 -14.47 12.98
C ASP A 128 6.29 -13.29 13.90
N GLN A 129 7.19 -13.55 14.86
CA GLN A 129 7.71 -12.60 15.82
C GLN A 129 9.03 -12.00 15.30
N HIS A 130 9.00 -10.83 14.67
CA HIS A 130 10.22 -10.02 14.57
C HIS A 130 9.91 -8.51 14.58
N THR A 131 10.70 -7.80 15.40
CA THR A 131 10.84 -6.34 15.62
C THR A 131 9.92 -5.45 14.79
N GLN A 132 8.90 -4.94 15.46
CA GLN A 132 7.76 -4.24 14.88
C GLN A 132 7.90 -2.73 15.11
N GLU A 133 7.53 -1.92 14.12
CA GLU A 133 7.13 -0.55 14.42
C GLU A 133 5.78 -0.54 15.08
N ASP A 134 5.58 0.24 16.14
CA ASP A 134 4.28 0.26 16.81
C ASP A 134 3.29 1.17 16.07
N PHE A 135 2.43 0.56 15.25
CA PHE A 135 1.24 1.22 14.72
C PHE A 135 0.10 1.07 15.74
N LYS A 136 -0.50 2.19 16.13
CA LYS A 136 -1.62 2.22 17.07
C LYS A 136 -2.91 2.47 16.31
N VAL A 137 -3.99 1.80 16.73
CA VAL A 137 -5.34 2.17 16.33
C VAL A 137 -5.62 3.54 16.97
N LYS A 138 -5.98 4.54 16.17
CA LYS A 138 -6.43 5.85 16.66
C LYS A 138 -7.87 6.04 16.22
N GLU A 139 -8.72 6.47 17.15
CA GLU A 139 -10.15 6.66 16.90
C GLU A 139 -10.50 8.05 16.35
N GLU A 140 -9.61 9.05 16.46
CA GLU A 140 -9.91 10.41 16.02
C GLU A 140 -8.66 11.14 15.52
N THR A 141 -8.64 11.48 14.24
CA THR A 141 -7.76 12.50 13.65
C THR A 141 -8.38 13.03 12.36
N GLU A 142 -8.07 14.29 12.00
CA GLU A 142 -8.38 14.97 10.72
C GLU A 142 -7.65 14.35 9.52
N GLU A 143 -7.50 13.02 9.51
CA GLU A 143 -6.69 12.27 8.56
C GLU A 143 -7.57 11.64 7.49
N ILE A 144 -7.17 11.83 6.23
CA ILE A 144 -8.01 11.43 5.11
C ILE A 144 -7.75 9.94 4.82
N SER A 145 -8.72 9.11 5.17
CA SER A 145 -8.68 7.69 4.81
C SER A 145 -8.81 7.50 3.30
N LEU A 146 -7.93 6.69 2.71
CA LEU A 146 -7.99 6.36 1.29
C LEU A 146 -9.15 5.42 0.96
N PHE A 147 -9.62 4.61 1.91
CA PHE A 147 -10.72 3.64 1.71
C PHE A 147 -11.64 3.58 2.93
N GLU A 148 -12.85 3.03 2.76
CA GLU A 148 -13.82 2.80 3.84
C GLU A 148 -13.44 1.54 4.65
N SER A 149 -12.27 1.55 5.27
CA SER A 149 -11.72 0.40 6.00
C SER A 149 -10.90 0.85 7.21
N SER A 150 -10.52 -0.13 8.04
CA SER A 150 -9.72 0.13 9.22
C SER A 150 -8.35 0.73 8.84
N PHE A 151 -7.90 1.69 9.64
CA PHE A 151 -6.60 2.33 9.49
C PHE A 151 -5.87 2.38 10.82
N ARG A 152 -4.54 2.26 10.77
CA ARG A 152 -3.65 2.43 11.92
C ARG A 152 -2.61 3.49 11.63
N VAL A 153 -2.20 4.21 12.66
CA VAL A 153 -1.24 5.31 12.55
C VAL A 153 0.07 4.90 13.20
N SER A 154 1.20 5.22 12.55
CA SER A 154 2.52 5.01 13.15
C SER A 154 2.68 5.89 14.40
N SER A 155 3.22 5.33 15.47
CA SER A 155 3.62 6.11 16.65
C SER A 155 4.94 6.84 16.46
N SER A 156 5.78 6.40 15.51
CA SER A 156 7.14 6.91 15.31
C SER A 156 7.25 7.90 14.15
N TYR A 157 6.40 7.79 13.12
CA TYR A 157 6.45 8.65 11.93
C TYR A 157 5.22 9.56 11.87
N LYS A 158 5.46 10.82 11.53
CA LYS A 158 4.38 11.78 11.24
C LYS A 158 3.69 11.40 9.93
N LYS A 159 2.36 11.48 9.94
CA LYS A 159 1.49 11.19 8.78
C LYS A 159 1.79 9.89 8.05
N MET A 160 2.11 8.83 8.79
CA MET A 160 2.30 7.50 8.23
C MET A 160 1.19 6.56 8.69
N TYR A 161 0.57 5.91 7.71
CA TYR A 161 -0.66 5.16 7.86
C TYR A 161 -0.51 3.74 7.34
N LEU A 162 -1.24 2.84 7.97
CA LEU A 162 -1.37 1.45 7.57
C LEU A 162 -2.86 1.18 7.34
N GLN A 163 -3.24 1.12 6.07
CA GLN A 163 -4.62 1.00 5.62
C GLN A 163 -4.90 -0.40 5.11
N GLU A 164 -5.95 -1.01 5.63
CA GLU A 164 -6.45 -2.28 5.12
C GLU A 164 -7.26 -2.07 3.83
N ILE A 165 -7.23 -3.00 2.89
CA ILE A 165 -8.22 -3.04 1.80
C ILE A 165 -8.89 -4.40 1.72
N ASN A 166 -10.21 -4.41 1.79
CA ASN A 166 -10.97 -5.64 1.69
C ASN A 166 -10.87 -6.21 0.26
N LEU A 167 -10.41 -7.45 0.15
CA LEU A 167 -10.53 -8.20 -1.08
C LEU A 167 -11.98 -8.68 -1.17
N LEU A 168 -12.67 -8.34 -2.26
CA LEU A 168 -14.03 -8.85 -2.49
C LEU A 168 -13.95 -10.36 -2.67
N VAL A 169 -14.39 -11.10 -1.67
CA VAL A 169 -14.63 -12.55 -1.77
C VAL A 169 -16.11 -12.69 -2.14
N ASN A 170 -16.39 -12.75 -3.44
CA ASN A 170 -17.71 -13.16 -3.94
C ASN A 170 -17.87 -14.68 -3.83
#